data_AF-A0A2G2ZX32-F1
#
_entry.id   AF-A0A2G2ZX32-F1
#
_cell.length_a   1.000
_cell.length_b   1.000
_cell.length_c   1.000
_cell.angle_alpha   90.00
_cell.angle_beta   90.00
_cell.angle_gamma   90.00
#
_symmetry.space_group_name_H-M   'P 1'
#
loop_
_entity.id
_entity.type
_entity.pdbx_description
1 polymer ?
#
loop_
_entity_poly.entity_id
_entity_poly.type
_entity_poly.pdbx_seq_one_letter_code
_entity_poly.pdbx_strand_id
1 'polypeptide(L)'
;MIIHLPEPEVKILVDRDPVKTSFEERARSGHFSRTIAKGPDTTTWIWNLHANAHDFDSHTSDLEEISRKVFSAHFGQLSIIFLWLSSMYFHGAHFSNYEAWLSDPTHIGPSA
;
A
#
# COMPACT_ATOMS: atom_id res chain seq x y z
N MET A 1 -46.49 17.33 6.31
CA MET A 1 -46.00 16.94 4.98
C MET A 1 -44.47 16.95 5.03
N ILE A 2 -43.83 15.78 5.08
CA ILE A 2 -42.36 15.68 5.05
C ILE A 2 -41.98 15.59 3.57
N ILE A 3 -41.25 16.59 3.09
CA ILE A 3 -40.66 16.61 1.75
C ILE A 3 -39.42 15.71 1.76
N HIS A 4 -39.49 14.56 1.10
CA HIS A 4 -38.30 13.79 0.74
C HIS A 4 -37.60 14.52 -0.41
N LEU A 5 -36.42 15.08 -0.15
CA LEU A 5 -35.52 15.53 -1.20
C LEU A 5 -34.95 14.29 -1.90
N PRO A 6 -34.86 14.28 -3.25
CA PRO A 6 -34.24 13.17 -3.97
C PRO A 6 -32.76 13.07 -3.57
N GLU A 7 -32.30 11.85 -3.29
CA GLU A 7 -30.88 11.62 -2.99
C GLU A 7 -30.01 11.98 -4.20
N PRO A 8 -28.84 12.60 -3.98
CA PRO A 8 -27.93 12.94 -5.06
C PRO A 8 -27.42 11.67 -5.76
N GLU A 9 -27.59 11.59 -7.08
CA GLU A 9 -27.12 10.49 -7.90
C GLU A 9 -25.58 10.52 -7.98
N VAL A 10 -24.91 9.58 -7.29
CA VAL A 10 -23.45 9.44 -7.31
C VAL A 10 -23.02 8.74 -8.60
N LYS A 11 -22.12 9.37 -9.37
CA LYS A 11 -21.57 8.81 -10.62
C LYS A 11 -20.12 8.38 -10.43
N ILE A 12 -19.77 7.23 -11.01
CA ILE A 12 -18.39 6.73 -11.05
C ILE A 12 -17.72 7.31 -12.30
N LEU A 13 -16.62 8.03 -12.10
CA LEU A 13 -15.79 8.61 -13.17
C LEU A 13 -14.36 8.09 -13.01
N VAL A 14 -13.77 7.61 -14.11
CA VAL A 14 -12.41 7.05 -14.13
C VAL A 14 -11.74 7.40 -15.45
N ASP A 15 -10.49 7.86 -15.38
CA ASP A 15 -9.64 8.02 -16.55
C ASP A 15 -9.00 6.69 -16.95
N ARG A 16 -8.99 6.41 -18.25
CA ARG A 16 -8.34 5.21 -18.80
C ARG A 16 -6.87 5.47 -19.05
N ASP A 17 -6.04 4.55 -18.57
CA ASP A 17 -4.59 4.52 -18.78
C ASP A 17 -3.90 5.88 -18.51
N PRO A 18 -4.13 6.53 -17.34
CA PRO A 18 -3.59 7.86 -17.07
C PRO A 18 -2.06 7.86 -16.93
N VAL A 19 -1.46 6.72 -16.60
CA VAL A 19 -0.01 6.55 -16.49
C VAL A 19 0.39 5.25 -17.21
N LYS A 20 1.33 5.35 -18.14
CA LYS A 20 1.86 4.19 -18.87
C LYS A 20 2.72 3.31 -17.95
N THR A 21 2.40 2.04 -17.85
CA THR A 21 3.24 1.06 -17.16
C THR A 21 4.58 0.88 -17.88
N SER A 22 5.69 1.20 -17.22
CA SER A 22 7.05 1.03 -17.76
C SER A 22 8.10 0.91 -16.65
N PHE A 23 9.31 0.46 -16.99
CA PHE A 23 10.44 0.41 -16.07
C PHE A 23 11.32 1.68 -16.09
N GLU A 24 11.01 2.65 -16.95
CA GLU A 24 11.87 3.84 -17.14
C GLU A 24 12.01 4.66 -15.84
N GLU A 25 10.91 4.88 -15.14
CA GLU A 25 10.90 5.62 -13.87
C GLU A 25 11.63 4.87 -12.76
N ARG A 26 11.57 3.53 -12.75
CA ARG A 26 12.30 2.71 -11.78
C ARG A 26 13.82 2.87 -11.89
N ALA A 27 14.33 3.17 -13.09
CA ALA A 27 15.74 3.45 -13.31
C ALA A 27 16.15 4.87 -12.85
N ARG A 28 15.20 5.76 -12.56
CA ARG A 28 15.41 7.15 -12.15
C ARG A 28 15.03 7.34 -10.68
N SER A 29 15.94 6.98 -9.77
CA SER A 29 15.73 7.17 -8.33
C SER A 29 15.39 8.62 -7.99
N GLY A 30 14.28 8.82 -7.28
CA GLY A 30 13.82 10.14 -6.90
C GLY A 30 13.06 10.91 -7.99
N HIS A 31 12.62 10.24 -9.08
CA HIS A 31 11.85 10.88 -10.16
C HIS A 31 10.63 11.69 -9.67
N PHE A 32 10.08 11.32 -8.51
CA PHE A 32 8.93 11.96 -7.89
C PHE A 32 9.24 13.35 -7.32
N SER A 33 10.51 13.73 -7.17
CA SER A 33 10.93 15.04 -6.67
C SER A 33 11.94 15.66 -7.61
N ARG A 34 11.67 16.88 -8.10
CA ARG A 34 12.60 17.63 -8.96
C ARG A 34 13.96 17.90 -8.31
N THR A 35 14.00 17.97 -6.97
CA THR A 35 15.23 18.18 -6.21
C THR A 35 16.05 16.89 -6.13
N ILE A 36 15.40 15.76 -5.86
CA ILE A 36 16.06 14.45 -5.69
C ILE A 36 16.44 13.86 -7.06
N ALA A 37 15.63 14.08 -8.10
CA ALA A 37 15.86 13.56 -9.45
C ALA A 37 17.17 14.03 -10.12
N LYS A 38 17.80 15.11 -9.59
CA LYS A 38 19.11 15.59 -10.07
C LYS A 38 20.27 14.66 -9.73
N GLY A 39 20.07 13.73 -8.80
CA GLY A 39 21.08 12.76 -8.37
C GLY A 39 21.78 13.13 -7.05
N PRO A 40 22.59 12.21 -6.53
CA PRO A 40 23.20 12.33 -5.20
C PRO A 40 24.48 13.18 -5.21
N ASP A 41 24.37 14.43 -4.78
CA ASP A 41 25.55 15.28 -4.50
C ASP A 41 26.16 15.00 -3.12
N THR A 42 25.35 14.54 -2.17
CA THR A 42 25.76 14.18 -0.79
C THR A 42 25.03 12.95 -0.32
N THR A 43 25.51 12.29 0.74
CA THR A 43 24.84 11.13 1.35
C THR A 43 23.47 11.47 1.95
N THR A 44 23.23 12.74 2.31
CA THR A 44 21.90 13.24 2.72
C THR A 44 20.83 12.97 1.67
N TRP A 45 21.21 12.95 0.38
CA TRP A 45 20.30 12.61 -0.71
C TRP A 45 19.61 11.26 -0.50
N ILE A 46 20.34 10.25 0.00
CA ILE A 46 19.79 8.90 0.23
C ILE A 46 18.70 8.96 1.30
N TRP A 47 18.92 9.71 2.37
CA TRP A 47 17.93 9.85 3.43
C TRP A 47 16.69 10.61 2.94
N ASN A 48 16.88 11.68 2.19
CA ASN A 48 15.79 12.44 1.58
C ASN A 48 14.97 11.60 0.59
N LEU A 49 15.63 10.70 -0.16
CA LEU A 49 14.95 9.76 -1.07
C LEU A 49 13.94 8.89 -0.31
N HIS A 50 14.32 8.35 0.85
CA HIS A 50 13.45 7.48 1.63
C HIS A 50 12.39 8.26 2.41
N ALA A 51 12.79 9.35 3.06
CA ALA A 51 11.90 10.18 3.87
C ALA A 51 10.74 10.75 3.05
N ASN A 52 11.01 11.13 1.80
CA ASN A 52 10.02 11.77 0.94
C ASN A 52 9.29 10.78 0.03
N ALA A 53 9.56 9.47 0.09
CA ALA A 53 8.99 8.51 -0.85
C ALA A 53 7.46 8.43 -0.79
N HIS A 54 6.88 8.59 0.40
CA HIS A 54 5.42 8.55 0.62
C HIS A 54 4.81 9.91 0.96
N ASP A 55 5.59 10.99 0.87
CA ASP A 55 5.12 12.36 1.05
C ASP A 55 4.50 12.89 -0.25
N PHE A 56 3.33 12.37 -0.62
CA PHE A 56 2.72 12.63 -1.93
C PHE A 56 2.40 14.11 -2.17
N ASP A 57 2.11 14.86 -1.10
CA ASP A 57 1.85 16.31 -1.16
C ASP A 57 3.10 17.11 -1.59
N SER A 58 4.32 16.60 -1.33
CA SER A 58 5.55 17.25 -1.81
C SER A 58 5.94 16.87 -3.24
N HIS A 59 5.29 15.87 -3.84
CA HIS A 59 5.56 15.44 -5.22
C HIS A 59 4.82 16.29 -6.25
N THR A 60 3.58 16.69 -5.93
CA THR A 60 2.65 17.38 -6.83
C THR A 60 1.65 18.19 -6.00
N SER A 61 1.07 19.24 -6.59
CA SER A 61 -0.04 19.98 -5.97
C SER A 61 -1.42 19.51 -6.47
N ASP A 62 -1.44 18.49 -7.34
CA ASP A 62 -2.68 17.92 -7.89
C ASP A 62 -3.31 16.92 -6.92
N LEU A 63 -4.43 17.33 -6.32
CA LEU A 63 -5.20 16.51 -5.37
C LEU A 63 -5.75 15.23 -6.01
N GLU A 64 -6.03 15.22 -7.31
CA GLU A 64 -6.49 14.02 -8.00
C GLU A 64 -5.35 12.99 -8.11
N GLU A 65 -4.15 13.42 -8.49
CA GLU A 65 -2.97 12.56 -8.54
C GLU A 65 -2.60 12.02 -7.15
N ILE A 66 -2.63 12.89 -6.11
CA ILE A 66 -2.39 12.49 -4.72
C ILE A 66 -3.41 11.43 -4.29
N SER A 67 -4.70 11.67 -4.56
CA SER A 67 -5.77 10.74 -4.22
C SER A 67 -5.60 9.39 -4.93
N ARG A 68 -5.20 9.38 -6.21
CA ARG A 68 -4.90 8.15 -6.97
C ARG A 68 -3.73 7.38 -6.36
N LYS A 69 -2.65 8.05 -5.95
CA LYS A 69 -1.50 7.44 -5.27
C LYS A 69 -1.90 6.84 -3.93
N VAL A 70 -2.63 7.59 -3.11
CA VAL A 70 -3.15 7.13 -1.81
C VAL A 70 -4.05 5.92 -1.99
N PHE A 71 -5.03 5.98 -2.88
CA PHE A 71 -5.94 4.85 -3.16
C PHE A 71 -5.17 3.60 -3.59
N SER A 72 -4.19 3.74 -4.49
CA SER A 72 -3.35 2.63 -4.94
C SER A 72 -2.46 2.06 -3.83
N ALA A 73 -1.86 2.92 -3.00
CA ALA A 73 -1.02 2.51 -1.87
C ALA A 73 -1.81 1.68 -0.83
N HIS A 74 -3.10 1.97 -0.63
CA HIS A 74 -3.96 1.15 0.23
C HIS A 74 -4.08 -0.29 -0.28
N PHE A 75 -4.23 -0.51 -1.58
CA PHE A 75 -4.22 -1.87 -2.13
C PHE A 75 -2.87 -2.55 -1.97
N GLY A 76 -1.77 -1.80 -2.12
CA GLY A 76 -0.43 -2.29 -1.78
C GLY A 76 -0.36 -2.80 -0.34
N GLN A 77 -0.80 -1.98 0.61
CA GLN A 77 -0.83 -2.36 2.04
C GLN A 77 -1.74 -3.56 2.31
N LEU A 78 -2.95 -3.58 1.74
CA LEU A 78 -3.88 -4.70 1.88
C LEU A 78 -3.27 -6.00 1.32
N SER A 79 -2.56 -5.94 0.19
CA SER A 79 -1.90 -7.12 -0.38
C SER A 79 -0.83 -7.70 0.56
N ILE A 80 -0.04 -6.84 1.23
CA ILE A 80 0.95 -7.26 2.22
C ILE A 80 0.26 -7.88 3.43
N ILE A 81 -0.85 -7.31 3.90
CA ILE A 81 -1.65 -7.87 5.00
C ILE A 81 -2.17 -9.26 4.62
N PHE A 82 -2.70 -9.44 3.42
CA PHE A 82 -3.19 -10.74 2.97
C PHE A 82 -2.07 -11.76 2.80
N LEU A 83 -0.89 -11.35 2.31
CA LEU A 83 0.28 -12.22 2.26
C LEU A 83 0.75 -12.64 3.65
N TRP A 84 0.76 -11.70 4.61
CA TRP A 84 1.08 -12.00 6.00
C TRP A 84 0.09 -12.98 6.61
N LEU A 85 -1.22 -12.71 6.50
CA LEU A 85 -2.27 -13.61 6.97
C LEU A 85 -2.16 -15.00 6.34
N SER A 86 -2.00 -15.06 5.01
CA SER A 86 -1.81 -16.32 4.28
C SER A 86 -0.61 -17.09 4.81
N SER A 87 0.49 -16.41 5.14
CA SER A 87 1.68 -17.03 5.70
C SER A 87 1.43 -17.58 7.10
N MET A 88 0.66 -16.87 7.93
CA MET A 88 0.25 -17.35 9.26
C MET A 88 -0.61 -18.63 9.15
N TYR A 89 -1.58 -18.66 8.24
CA TYR A 89 -2.38 -19.88 7.98
C TYR A 89 -1.54 -21.02 7.44
N PHE A 90 -0.63 -20.74 6.51
CA PHE A 90 0.24 -21.75 5.92
C PHE A 90 1.17 -22.38 6.97
N HIS A 91 1.77 -21.56 7.84
CA HIS A 91 2.55 -22.04 8.98
C HIS A 91 1.70 -22.89 9.94
N GLY A 92 0.51 -22.42 10.28
CA GLY A 92 -0.48 -23.17 11.06
C GLY A 92 -0.81 -24.54 10.47
N ALA A 93 -0.94 -24.64 9.14
CA ALA A 93 -1.32 -25.88 8.47
C ALA A 93 -0.17 -26.90 8.35
N HIS A 94 1.08 -26.43 8.19
CA HIS A 94 2.21 -27.31 7.84
C HIS A 94 3.24 -27.51 8.95
N PHE A 95 3.42 -26.54 9.84
CA PHE A 95 4.55 -26.51 10.80
C PHE A 95 4.10 -26.31 12.25
N SER A 96 2.80 -26.40 12.53
CA SER A 96 2.27 -26.22 13.87
C SER A 96 1.93 -27.53 14.57
N ASN A 97 1.70 -27.46 15.88
CA ASN A 97 1.09 -28.53 16.66
C ASN A 97 -0.43 -28.37 16.80
N TYR A 98 -1.10 -27.71 15.86
CA TYR A 98 -2.51 -27.30 15.99
C TYR A 98 -3.46 -28.44 16.33
N GLU A 99 -3.37 -29.60 15.68
CA GLU A 99 -4.24 -30.75 15.96
C GLU A 99 -4.00 -31.33 17.37
N ALA A 100 -2.73 -31.42 17.79
CA ALA A 100 -2.37 -31.87 19.13
C ALA A 100 -2.88 -30.88 20.19
N TRP A 101 -2.64 -29.58 19.97
CA TRP A 101 -3.16 -28.51 20.82
C TRP A 101 -4.69 -28.55 20.91
N LEU A 102 -5.39 -28.76 19.80
CA LEU A 102 -6.86 -28.85 19.76
C LEU A 102 -7.40 -30.04 20.56
N SER A 103 -6.63 -31.13 20.65
CA SER A 103 -7.01 -32.34 21.40
C SER A 103 -6.84 -32.21 22.93
N ASP A 104 -5.90 -31.39 23.40
CA ASP A 104 -5.66 -31.13 24.84
C ASP A 104 -5.13 -29.71 25.09
N PRO A 105 -6.00 -28.69 24.97
CA PRO A 105 -5.57 -27.28 25.03
C PRO A 105 -5.17 -26.81 26.43
N THR A 106 -5.46 -27.59 27.48
CA THR A 106 -5.10 -27.23 28.86
C THR A 106 -3.69 -27.64 29.25
N HIS A 107 -3.10 -28.62 28.55
CA HIS A 107 -1.76 -29.13 28.86
C HIS A 107 -0.76 -28.96 27.70
N ILE A 108 -1.24 -28.86 26.46
CA ILE A 108 -0.40 -28.59 25.29
C ILE A 108 -0.39 -27.09 25.01
N GLY A 109 0.78 -26.49 24.90
CA GLY A 109 0.94 -25.08 24.49
C GLY A 109 0.95 -24.94 22.96
N PRO A 110 0.42 -23.85 22.40
CA PRO A 110 0.44 -23.62 20.95
C PRO A 110 1.86 -23.33 20.43
N SER A 111 2.20 -23.84 19.24
CA SER A 111 3.47 -23.67 18.53
C SER A 111 3.26 -23.69 17.01
N ALA A 112 3.93 -22.82 16.25
CA ALA A 112 3.88 -22.70 14.78
C ALA A 112 5.18 -22.10 14.19
#